data_AF-A0A543EJM8-F1
#
_entry.id   AF-A0A543EJM8-F1
#
_cell.length_a   1.000
_cell.length_b   1.000
_cell.length_c   1.000
_cell.angle_alpha   90.00
_cell.angle_beta   90.00
_cell.angle_gamma   90.00
#
_symmetry.space_group_name_H-M   'P 1'
#
loop_
_entity.id
_entity.type
_entity.pdbx_description
1 polymer ?
#
loop_
_entity_poly.entity_id
_entity_poly.type
_entity_poly.pdbx_seq_one_letter_code
_entity_poly.pdbx_strand_id
1 'polypeptide(L)'
;MKKTLLPLVAILTGIIMYGQVGINTVSPKSSLDITAKNPVGTSTNVEGILIPRVDRQRALSMTSIESSTLIYINDISTGTATGQASNIDTVGFYYFDGSVSKWTKLNIGGVKADFTPDAFIDDSANSMVKLGTTSLGESRASGSDFVIKDNGSVGIGTNTLTFGSKVNIQGGPVNIGNLSQYAGGLQVRNQDASKAVFLAYGTEAFELFRINENGNVGINTVSPTERLDVNGKARVRNLPVNGTTGFTATKTLVADDNGVVGVLNGLPPGAYDGYNLTALQGYSSSVATTRSFSYSQIVGTVVLAPWKYSPLSSVVFNPIYTLYFNSQSTNPNSFMQINLDYSIRLRPNNNNTPPNATYTIYDIQVLLNNSVIKTYSATSSFGSGSTNYHNKNFIIDLSSIPLNSSNNKLEIVLKLKDNIFKYNEGTANGEFNPGTNPFIDLSATDLSFQLFQK
;
A
#
# COMPACT_ATOMS: atom_id res chain seq x y z
N MET A 1 103.98 -90.12 43.57
CA MET A 1 104.52 -88.89 44.19
C MET A 1 103.62 -87.72 43.85
N LYS A 2 103.30 -86.91 44.88
CA LYS A 2 102.85 -85.51 44.90
C LYS A 2 101.42 -85.14 44.43
N LYS A 3 100.77 -84.39 45.34
CA LYS A 3 99.44 -83.76 45.34
C LYS A 3 99.51 -82.35 44.71
N THR A 4 98.39 -81.89 44.16
CA THR A 4 97.99 -80.45 44.00
C THR A 4 96.46 -80.42 43.76
N LEU A 5 95.62 -80.06 44.75
CA LEU A 5 95.07 -78.74 45.14
C LEU A 5 93.88 -78.21 44.27
N LEU A 6 92.74 -78.04 44.95
CA LEU A 6 91.46 -77.33 44.66
C LEU A 6 91.64 -75.80 44.29
N PRO A 7 90.58 -74.94 44.14
CA PRO A 7 89.31 -74.96 43.36
C PRO A 7 88.88 -73.56 42.78
N LEU A 8 87.69 -73.48 42.15
CA LEU A 8 86.70 -72.36 42.15
C LEU A 8 86.97 -70.99 41.44
N VAL A 9 85.91 -70.51 40.78
CA VAL A 9 85.53 -69.14 40.36
C VAL A 9 85.79 -68.75 38.88
N ALA A 10 84.80 -69.03 38.03
CA ALA A 10 84.35 -68.12 36.99
C ALA A 10 82.81 -68.20 36.88
N ILE A 11 82.16 -67.39 37.72
CA ILE A 11 80.98 -66.56 37.43
C ILE A 11 79.92 -67.16 36.48
N LEU A 12 78.83 -67.62 37.10
CA LEU A 12 77.44 -67.19 36.86
C LEU A 12 77.22 -66.25 35.64
N THR A 13 76.96 -66.78 34.46
CA THR A 13 76.04 -66.15 33.51
C THR A 13 74.77 -66.98 33.48
N GLY A 14 73.84 -66.63 34.37
CA GLY A 14 72.45 -67.05 34.25
C GLY A 14 71.89 -66.44 32.96
N ILE A 15 71.98 -67.19 31.86
CA ILE A 15 71.12 -66.92 30.72
C ILE A 15 69.73 -67.33 31.17
N ILE A 16 68.91 -66.32 31.46
CA ILE A 16 67.47 -66.47 31.58
C ILE A 16 67.01 -66.99 30.21
N MET A 17 66.96 -68.31 30.05
CA MET A 17 66.35 -68.92 28.87
C MET A 17 64.84 -68.78 29.07
N TYR A 18 64.28 -67.81 28.38
CA TYR A 18 62.83 -67.65 28.27
C TYR A 18 62.22 -68.93 27.68
N GLY A 19 61.08 -69.39 28.20
CA GLY A 19 60.37 -70.60 27.73
C GLY A 19 59.71 -70.47 26.35
N GLN A 20 60.28 -69.66 25.46
CA GLN A 20 59.77 -69.44 24.11
C GLN A 20 60.23 -70.57 23.20
N VAL A 21 59.33 -71.05 22.34
CA VAL A 21 59.64 -72.03 21.30
C VAL A 21 59.68 -71.31 19.96
N GLY A 22 60.85 -71.31 19.33
CA GLY A 22 61.02 -70.88 17.94
C GLY A 22 61.03 -72.07 16.99
N ILE A 23 60.20 -72.06 15.95
CA ILE A 23 60.27 -73.01 14.83
C ILE A 23 60.76 -72.26 13.60
N ASN A 24 61.91 -72.70 13.07
CA ASN A 24 62.65 -72.05 11.98
C ASN A 24 63.14 -70.61 12.28
N THR A 25 63.11 -70.15 13.55
CA THR A 25 63.70 -68.89 14.02
C THR A 25 64.53 -69.13 15.29
N VAL A 26 65.67 -68.45 15.40
CA VAL A 26 66.54 -68.47 16.60
C VAL A 26 66.24 -67.32 17.57
N SER A 27 65.34 -66.41 17.19
CA SER A 27 64.93 -65.27 18.00
C SER A 27 63.39 -65.17 17.99
N PRO A 28 62.70 -66.04 18.75
CA PRO A 28 61.24 -66.07 18.80
C PRO A 28 60.69 -64.79 19.43
N LYS A 29 59.69 -64.18 18.78
CA LYS A 29 59.05 -62.93 19.21
C LYS A 29 57.84 -63.12 20.13
N SER A 30 57.40 -64.36 20.33
CA SER A 30 56.31 -64.71 21.24
C SER A 30 56.58 -66.06 21.89
N SER A 31 55.71 -66.53 22.80
CA SER A 31 55.85 -67.85 23.43
C SER A 31 55.96 -69.01 22.42
N LEU A 32 55.33 -68.88 21.25
CA LEU A 32 55.53 -69.76 20.09
C LEU A 32 55.64 -68.90 18.83
N ASP A 33 56.84 -68.82 18.26
CA ASP A 33 57.08 -68.12 17.00
C ASP A 33 57.39 -69.13 15.90
N ILE A 34 56.59 -69.12 14.83
CA ILE A 34 56.72 -70.04 13.70
C ILE A 34 56.95 -69.19 12.46
N THR A 35 58.17 -69.23 11.95
CA THR A 35 58.53 -68.56 10.70
C THR A 35 58.55 -69.55 9.54
N ALA A 36 58.11 -69.11 8.37
CA ALA A 36 58.31 -69.89 7.15
C ALA A 36 59.80 -70.07 6.88
N LYS A 37 60.21 -71.29 6.55
CA LYS A 37 61.54 -71.63 6.06
C LYS A 37 61.81 -70.97 4.70
N ASN A 38 60.81 -70.86 3.84
CA ASN A 38 60.87 -70.11 2.58
C ASN A 38 59.84 -68.96 2.63
N PRO A 39 60.15 -67.84 3.29
CA PRO A 39 59.18 -66.75 3.48
C PRO A 39 58.87 -65.96 2.20
N VAL A 40 59.58 -66.20 1.10
CA VAL A 40 59.41 -65.53 -0.21
C VAL A 40 59.72 -66.50 -1.36
N GLY A 41 59.15 -66.29 -2.55
CA GLY A 41 59.53 -66.98 -3.81
C GLY A 41 58.50 -67.97 -4.37
N THR A 42 58.94 -68.82 -5.30
CA THR A 42 58.11 -69.77 -6.06
C THR A 42 58.16 -71.20 -5.53
N SER A 43 58.65 -71.40 -4.29
CA SER A 43 58.72 -72.73 -3.68
C SER A 43 57.33 -73.37 -3.60
N THR A 44 57.24 -74.67 -3.93
CA THR A 44 56.00 -75.46 -3.83
C THR A 44 55.91 -76.24 -2.51
N ASN A 45 56.84 -76.03 -1.58
CA ASN A 45 56.82 -76.68 -0.28
C ASN A 45 55.63 -76.20 0.55
N VAL A 46 54.92 -77.13 1.17
CA VAL A 46 53.80 -76.80 2.06
C VAL A 46 54.36 -76.34 3.41
N GLU A 47 54.03 -75.11 3.80
CA GLU A 47 54.40 -74.52 5.09
C GLU A 47 53.14 -73.99 5.78
N GLY A 48 53.03 -74.19 7.09
CA GLY A 48 51.87 -73.73 7.86
C GLY A 48 51.69 -74.51 9.16
N ILE A 49 50.60 -74.21 9.86
CA ILE A 49 50.23 -74.89 11.10
C ILE A 49 48.96 -75.69 10.84
N LEU A 50 49.03 -77.01 10.99
CA LEU A 50 47.84 -77.85 10.98
C LEU A 50 47.19 -77.85 12.37
N ILE A 51 46.05 -77.19 12.43
CA ILE A 51 45.16 -77.21 13.60
C ILE A 51 44.37 -78.52 13.63
N PRO A 52 44.04 -79.09 14.81
CA PRO A 52 43.22 -80.29 14.91
C PRO A 52 41.95 -80.20 14.07
N ARG A 53 41.75 -81.20 13.21
CA ARG A 53 40.58 -81.33 12.34
C ARG A 53 39.59 -82.28 13.00
N VAL A 54 38.36 -81.82 13.20
CA VAL A 54 37.31 -82.60 13.84
C VAL A 54 35.99 -82.38 13.10
N ASP A 55 35.11 -83.38 13.12
CA ASP A 55 33.76 -83.21 12.60
C ASP A 55 32.86 -82.48 13.62
N ARG A 56 31.68 -82.05 13.19
CA ARG A 56 30.75 -81.32 14.07
C ARG A 56 30.29 -82.16 15.26
N GLN A 57 30.10 -83.49 15.09
CA GLN A 57 29.79 -84.37 16.22
C GLN A 57 30.90 -84.36 17.28
N ARG A 58 32.17 -84.46 16.87
CA ARG A 58 33.30 -84.43 17.79
C ARG A 58 33.37 -83.08 18.50
N ALA A 59 33.22 -81.97 17.79
CA ALA A 59 33.17 -80.63 18.39
C ALA A 59 32.01 -80.46 19.39
N LEU A 60 30.84 -81.04 19.09
CA LEU A 60 29.69 -81.09 20.01
C LEU A 60 29.93 -81.95 21.25
N SER A 61 30.81 -82.95 21.17
CA SER A 61 31.03 -83.92 22.26
C SER A 61 32.20 -83.55 23.19
N MET A 62 32.98 -82.51 22.87
CA MET A 62 34.10 -82.08 23.70
C MET A 62 33.61 -81.48 25.02
N THR A 63 34.28 -81.75 26.13
CA THR A 63 33.94 -81.19 27.45
C THR A 63 35.15 -80.47 28.05
N SER A 64 34.94 -79.48 28.92
CA SER A 64 36.01 -78.72 29.57
C SER A 64 36.97 -78.07 28.56
N ILE A 65 36.41 -77.45 27.52
CA ILE A 65 37.20 -76.81 26.45
C ILE A 65 37.70 -75.46 26.96
N GLU A 66 39.00 -75.24 26.89
CA GLU A 66 39.59 -73.95 27.25
C GLU A 66 39.22 -72.87 26.23
N SER A 67 39.01 -71.65 26.72
CA SER A 67 38.75 -70.49 25.85
C SER A 67 39.93 -70.27 24.90
N SER A 68 39.64 -69.86 23.67
CA SER A 68 40.62 -69.68 22.58
C SER A 68 41.19 -70.98 22.01
N THR A 69 40.66 -72.16 22.39
CA THR A 69 40.98 -73.41 21.69
C THR A 69 40.58 -73.28 20.22
N LEU A 70 41.51 -73.49 19.29
CA LEU A 70 41.26 -73.40 17.85
C LEU A 70 41.12 -74.81 17.24
N ILE A 71 40.11 -75.00 16.40
CA ILE A 71 39.87 -76.22 15.63
C ILE A 71 39.53 -75.88 14.18
N TYR A 72 39.68 -76.86 13.30
CA TYR A 72 39.10 -76.83 11.97
C TYR A 72 37.97 -77.86 11.89
N ILE A 73 36.75 -77.40 11.60
CA ILE A 73 35.64 -78.30 11.32
C ILE A 73 35.76 -78.78 9.88
N ASN A 74 36.00 -80.07 9.68
CA ASN A 74 36.18 -80.66 8.34
C ASN A 74 34.91 -81.31 7.77
N ASP A 75 33.92 -81.59 8.60
CA ASP A 75 32.64 -82.15 8.18
C ASP A 75 31.52 -81.69 9.12
N ILE A 76 30.41 -81.24 8.53
CA ILE A 76 29.20 -80.80 9.24
C ILE A 76 28.02 -81.77 9.05
N SER A 77 28.20 -82.86 8.31
CA SER A 77 27.16 -83.86 8.08
C SER A 77 26.87 -84.69 9.35
N THR A 78 27.82 -84.75 10.28
CA THR A 78 27.69 -85.46 11.57
C THR A 78 27.28 -84.51 12.71
N GLY A 79 26.57 -85.06 13.70
CA GLY A 79 26.05 -84.30 14.85
C GLY A 79 25.03 -83.24 14.48
N THR A 80 24.45 -82.55 15.47
CA THR A 80 23.44 -81.51 15.25
C THR A 80 24.03 -80.14 15.63
N ALA A 81 23.63 -79.06 14.95
CA ALA A 81 24.04 -77.69 15.26
C ALA A 81 23.31 -77.18 16.53
N THR A 82 23.61 -77.79 17.67
CA THR A 82 22.97 -77.52 18.97
C THR A 82 24.01 -77.34 20.06
N GLY A 83 23.63 -76.73 21.18
CA GLY A 83 24.54 -76.51 22.31
C GLY A 83 25.80 -75.76 21.90
N GLN A 84 26.97 -76.25 22.31
CA GLN A 84 28.26 -75.64 21.98
C GLN A 84 28.62 -75.66 20.49
N ALA A 85 27.98 -76.53 19.70
CA ALA A 85 28.18 -76.60 18.25
C ALA A 85 27.14 -75.76 17.46
N SER A 86 26.33 -74.93 18.13
CA SER A 86 25.20 -74.23 17.48
C SER A 86 25.62 -73.31 16.34
N ASN A 87 26.83 -72.75 16.39
CA ASN A 87 27.31 -71.81 15.38
C ASN A 87 28.11 -72.51 14.27
N ILE A 88 28.25 -73.85 14.31
CA ILE A 88 28.96 -74.64 13.29
C ILE A 88 27.99 -74.92 12.14
N ASP A 89 27.83 -73.92 11.28
CA ASP A 89 26.95 -73.97 10.10
C ASP A 89 27.65 -74.44 8.82
N THR A 90 28.98 -74.37 8.81
CA THR A 90 29.83 -74.61 7.64
C THR A 90 31.19 -75.13 8.06
N VAL A 91 31.85 -75.88 7.16
CA VAL A 91 33.25 -76.29 7.28
C VAL A 91 34.15 -75.05 7.35
N GLY A 92 35.11 -75.03 8.27
CA GLY A 92 35.98 -73.86 8.47
C GLY A 92 36.69 -73.83 9.82
N PHE A 93 37.38 -72.72 10.10
CA PHE A 93 38.05 -72.49 11.37
C PHE A 93 37.08 -71.97 12.44
N TYR A 94 37.17 -72.55 13.64
CA TYR A 94 36.40 -72.14 14.80
C TYR A 94 37.31 -72.06 16.01
N TYR A 95 37.10 -71.06 16.85
CA TYR A 95 37.69 -71.01 18.18
C TYR A 95 36.60 -71.20 19.24
N PHE A 96 36.96 -71.75 20.39
CA PHE A 96 36.03 -71.86 21.51
C PHE A 96 35.93 -70.52 22.23
N ASP A 97 34.74 -69.92 22.19
CA ASP A 97 34.43 -68.72 22.95
C ASP A 97 33.79 -69.14 24.28
N GLY A 98 34.60 -69.14 25.35
CA GLY A 98 34.13 -69.53 26.68
C GLY A 98 33.11 -68.56 27.28
N SER A 99 33.02 -67.31 26.80
CA SER A 99 32.04 -66.35 27.30
C SER A 99 30.61 -66.75 26.93
N VAL A 100 30.45 -67.38 25.76
CA VAL A 100 29.16 -67.90 25.26
C VAL A 100 29.10 -69.42 25.22
N SER A 101 30.16 -70.11 25.66
CA SER A 101 30.31 -71.58 25.68
C SER A 101 30.02 -72.24 24.32
N LYS A 102 30.49 -71.63 23.23
CA LYS A 102 30.23 -72.08 21.86
C LYS A 102 31.48 -72.02 21.00
N TRP A 103 31.52 -72.90 20.01
CA TRP A 103 32.45 -72.80 18.89
C TRP A 103 32.05 -71.63 18.00
N THR A 104 32.82 -70.55 18.02
CA THR A 104 32.58 -69.35 17.20
C THR A 104 33.47 -69.39 15.97
N LYS A 105 32.86 -69.13 14.81
CA LYS A 105 33.56 -69.11 13.53
C LYS A 105 34.61 -68.01 13.51
N LEU A 106 35.83 -68.33 13.10
CA LEU A 106 36.87 -67.33 12.88
C LEU A 106 36.61 -66.64 11.54
N ASN A 107 35.82 -65.56 11.57
CA ASN A 107 35.54 -64.74 10.39
C ASN A 107 36.75 -63.85 10.07
N ILE A 108 37.48 -64.16 8.99
CA ILE A 108 38.62 -63.36 8.52
C ILE A 108 38.16 -62.55 7.29
N GLY A 109 37.60 -61.35 7.53
CA GLY A 109 37.34 -60.32 6.52
C GLY A 109 35.89 -60.19 6.02
N GLY A 110 35.30 -58.99 6.14
CA GLY A 110 33.98 -58.70 5.55
C GLY A 110 33.17 -57.52 6.11
N VAL A 111 33.70 -56.72 7.05
CA VAL A 111 32.93 -55.56 7.55
C VAL A 111 33.36 -54.29 6.82
N LYS A 112 32.71 -54.00 5.68
CA LYS A 112 32.52 -52.61 5.23
C LYS A 112 31.32 -52.02 5.98
N ALA A 113 31.45 -51.85 7.29
CA ALA A 113 30.55 -50.98 8.02
C ALA A 113 31.31 -49.68 8.27
N ASP A 114 30.82 -48.61 7.66
CA ASP A 114 31.07 -47.28 8.17
C ASP A 114 30.40 -47.20 9.55
N PHE A 115 31.18 -46.91 10.58
CA PHE A 115 30.73 -46.93 11.97
C PHE A 115 30.51 -45.52 12.53
N THR A 116 30.48 -44.47 11.70
CA THR A 116 30.14 -43.12 12.19
C THR A 116 28.65 -42.80 11.98
N PRO A 117 27.92 -42.24 12.98
CA PRO A 117 26.47 -42.00 12.91
C PRO A 117 26.00 -40.85 12.00
N ASP A 118 26.83 -40.41 11.06
CA ASP A 118 26.70 -39.11 10.40
C ASP A 118 26.96 -39.13 8.88
N ALA A 119 27.15 -40.30 8.28
CA ALA A 119 27.30 -40.38 6.83
C ALA A 119 25.97 -40.12 6.11
N PHE A 120 25.98 -39.13 5.23
CA PHE A 120 25.01 -39.01 4.15
C PHE A 120 25.02 -40.32 3.33
N ILE A 121 23.89 -41.02 3.30
CA ILE A 121 23.69 -42.26 2.54
C ILE A 121 23.20 -41.90 1.14
N ASP A 122 23.84 -42.49 0.13
CA ASP A 122 23.35 -42.52 -1.24
C ASP A 122 22.18 -43.52 -1.37
N ASP A 123 20.95 -43.00 -1.46
CA ASP A 123 19.73 -43.79 -1.68
C ASP A 123 19.45 -43.91 -3.18
N SER A 124 20.26 -44.74 -3.83
CA SER A 124 20.18 -44.99 -5.27
C SER A 124 18.82 -45.50 -5.75
N ALA A 125 18.01 -46.13 -4.89
CA ALA A 125 16.65 -46.54 -5.22
C ALA A 125 15.69 -45.35 -5.42
N ASN A 126 15.98 -44.21 -4.77
CA ASN A 126 15.20 -42.98 -4.85
C ASN A 126 15.95 -41.79 -5.49
N SER A 127 17.18 -42.02 -6.00
CA SER A 127 18.04 -41.02 -6.64
C SER A 127 18.25 -39.76 -5.79
N MET A 128 18.64 -39.96 -4.53
CA MET A 128 18.85 -38.86 -3.58
C MET A 128 19.85 -39.24 -2.49
N VAL A 129 20.44 -38.21 -1.85
CA VAL A 129 21.32 -38.37 -0.70
C VAL A 129 20.55 -38.01 0.58
N LYS A 130 20.56 -38.90 1.58
CA LYS A 130 19.79 -38.76 2.84
C LYS A 130 20.65 -38.97 4.09
N LEU A 131 20.26 -38.41 5.24
CA LEU A 131 20.86 -38.79 6.52
C LEU A 131 20.45 -40.23 6.86
N GLY A 132 21.44 -41.07 7.19
CA GLY A 132 21.24 -42.52 7.30
C GLY A 132 20.51 -43.01 8.54
N THR A 133 20.57 -42.26 9.66
CA THR A 133 19.85 -42.56 10.90
C THR A 133 19.38 -41.27 11.59
N THR A 134 18.47 -41.39 12.56
CA THR A 134 17.93 -40.26 13.33
C THR A 134 19.03 -39.52 14.08
N SER A 135 19.20 -38.23 13.78
CA SER A 135 19.89 -37.27 14.67
C SER A 135 19.15 -37.29 16.02
N LEU A 136 19.79 -37.76 17.09
CA LEU A 136 19.12 -38.08 18.35
C LEU A 136 18.60 -36.82 19.05
N GLY A 137 17.31 -36.54 18.86
CA GLY A 137 16.55 -35.51 19.57
C GLY A 137 15.12 -35.31 19.06
N GLU A 138 14.27 -36.32 19.27
CA GLU A 138 12.82 -36.47 18.97
C GLU A 138 12.39 -36.96 17.57
N SER A 139 11.29 -37.75 17.55
CA SER A 139 10.79 -38.51 16.39
C SER A 139 10.29 -37.61 15.26
N ARG A 140 10.87 -37.77 14.06
CA ARG A 140 10.46 -37.06 12.84
C ARG A 140 10.17 -38.06 11.71
N ALA A 141 9.23 -37.71 10.83
CA ALA A 141 8.83 -38.57 9.72
C ALA A 141 10.03 -38.88 8.80
N SER A 142 10.18 -40.15 8.43
CA SER A 142 11.33 -40.62 7.65
C SER A 142 11.48 -39.86 6.33
N GLY A 143 12.65 -39.24 6.12
CA GLY A 143 13.07 -38.69 4.84
C GLY A 143 12.54 -37.29 4.49
N SER A 144 11.94 -36.52 5.40
CA SER A 144 11.40 -35.18 5.08
C SER A 144 12.22 -34.00 5.62
N ASP A 145 13.13 -34.17 6.57
CA ASP A 145 13.72 -33.03 7.29
C ASP A 145 14.71 -32.20 6.47
N PHE A 146 15.64 -32.87 5.79
CA PHE A 146 16.62 -32.26 4.90
C PHE A 146 16.95 -33.24 3.78
N VAL A 147 16.68 -32.84 2.53
CA VAL A 147 16.70 -33.72 1.35
C VAL A 147 17.44 -33.03 0.21
N ILE A 148 18.39 -33.69 -0.43
CA ILE A 148 19.06 -33.18 -1.65
C ILE A 148 18.88 -34.20 -2.77
N LYS A 149 18.37 -33.75 -3.93
CA LYS A 149 18.17 -34.57 -5.13
C LYS A 149 19.28 -34.33 -6.16
N ASP A 150 19.52 -35.31 -7.01
CA ASP A 150 20.55 -35.24 -8.07
C ASP A 150 20.26 -34.19 -9.16
N ASN A 151 19.03 -33.66 -9.19
CA ASN A 151 18.68 -32.51 -10.05
C ASN A 151 19.00 -31.14 -9.42
N GLY A 152 19.67 -31.09 -8.27
CA GLY A 152 20.14 -29.88 -7.60
C GLY A 152 19.12 -29.17 -6.70
N SER A 153 18.00 -29.82 -6.37
CA SER A 153 16.95 -29.25 -5.50
C SER A 153 17.13 -29.69 -4.04
N VAL A 154 16.94 -28.77 -3.08
CA VAL A 154 17.04 -29.01 -1.63
C VAL A 154 15.66 -28.88 -0.96
N GLY A 155 15.27 -29.85 -0.14
CA GLY A 155 14.04 -29.86 0.66
C GLY A 155 14.33 -29.67 2.14
N ILE A 156 13.57 -28.81 2.82
CA ILE A 156 13.61 -28.66 4.29
C ILE A 156 12.19 -28.86 4.82
N GLY A 157 11.93 -29.96 5.52
CA GLY A 157 10.57 -30.40 5.87
C GLY A 157 9.77 -31.10 4.75
N THR A 158 10.38 -31.38 3.58
CA THR A 158 9.78 -32.15 2.48
C THR A 158 10.80 -32.94 1.65
N ASN A 159 10.36 -34.08 1.09
CA ASN A 159 11.08 -34.85 0.04
C ASN A 159 10.48 -34.71 -1.37
N THR A 160 9.36 -34.00 -1.52
CA THR A 160 8.71 -33.73 -2.81
C THR A 160 8.98 -32.28 -3.23
N LEU A 161 9.99 -32.07 -4.10
CA LEU A 161 10.49 -30.74 -4.51
C LEU A 161 9.90 -30.30 -5.85
N THR A 162 9.45 -29.04 -5.93
CA THR A 162 8.83 -28.45 -7.13
C THR A 162 9.86 -28.22 -8.23
N PHE A 163 9.49 -28.50 -9.48
CA PHE A 163 10.38 -28.37 -10.64
C PHE A 163 10.79 -26.91 -10.87
N GLY A 164 12.10 -26.62 -10.83
CA GLY A 164 12.69 -25.27 -10.98
C GLY A 164 13.07 -24.56 -9.67
N SER A 165 12.66 -25.08 -8.51
CA SER A 165 12.97 -24.52 -7.19
C SER A 165 14.26 -25.12 -6.63
N LYS A 166 15.27 -24.29 -6.32
CA LYS A 166 16.53 -24.77 -5.73
C LYS A 166 16.39 -25.13 -4.24
N VAL A 167 15.43 -24.53 -3.53
CA VAL A 167 15.10 -24.82 -2.11
C VAL A 167 13.57 -24.84 -1.93
N ASN A 168 13.01 -25.87 -1.29
CA ASN A 168 11.58 -26.03 -1.01
C ASN A 168 11.32 -26.32 0.49
N ILE A 169 10.51 -25.50 1.16
CA ILE A 169 10.21 -25.61 2.60
C ILE A 169 8.72 -25.93 2.79
N GLN A 170 8.36 -27.05 3.44
CA GLN A 170 6.96 -27.54 3.59
C GLN A 170 6.66 -27.98 5.03
N GLY A 171 5.44 -27.73 5.54
CA GLY A 171 4.96 -28.28 6.83
C GLY A 171 4.82 -27.28 7.99
N GLY A 172 4.99 -25.98 7.74
CA GLY A 172 4.69 -24.86 8.65
C GLY A 172 4.75 -23.57 7.81
N PRO A 173 4.42 -22.38 8.36
CA PRO A 173 4.97 -21.18 7.75
C PRO A 173 6.50 -21.34 7.73
N VAL A 174 7.21 -20.58 6.90
CA VAL A 174 8.55 -20.18 7.33
C VAL A 174 8.34 -19.28 8.56
N ASN A 175 8.13 -19.92 9.70
CA ASN A 175 8.09 -19.33 11.00
C ASN A 175 9.52 -19.39 11.52
N ILE A 176 10.24 -18.28 11.43
CA ILE A 176 11.19 -17.97 12.50
C ILE A 176 10.37 -17.25 13.57
N GLY A 177 9.87 -17.97 14.58
CA GLY A 177 9.17 -17.34 15.71
C GLY A 177 8.04 -18.14 16.39
N ASN A 178 7.63 -17.62 17.56
CA ASN A 178 6.66 -18.18 18.53
C ASN A 178 5.18 -17.87 18.17
N LEU A 179 4.27 -18.78 18.53
CA LEU A 179 3.02 -19.17 17.87
C LEU A 179 1.70 -18.61 18.45
N SER A 180 1.68 -17.61 19.34
CA SER A 180 0.52 -17.41 20.21
C SER A 180 -0.60 -16.45 19.76
N GLN A 181 -0.61 -15.81 18.58
CA GLN A 181 -1.64 -14.77 18.30
C GLN A 181 -2.22 -14.59 16.88
N TYR A 182 -1.73 -15.23 15.80
CA TYR A 182 -2.23 -14.93 14.45
C TYR A 182 -2.38 -16.19 13.60
N ALA A 183 -3.63 -16.59 13.32
CA ALA A 183 -3.96 -17.75 12.50
C ALA A 183 -4.17 -17.35 11.02
N GLY A 184 -3.24 -17.72 10.12
CA GLY A 184 -3.48 -17.67 8.67
C GLY A 184 -2.23 -17.80 7.79
N GLY A 185 -2.34 -18.57 6.69
CA GLY A 185 -1.49 -18.55 5.47
C GLY A 185 0.04 -18.63 5.60
N LEU A 186 0.74 -18.29 4.52
CA LEU A 186 2.17 -17.97 4.57
C LEU A 186 2.32 -16.67 5.38
N GLN A 187 2.72 -16.79 6.64
CA GLN A 187 3.17 -15.65 7.41
C GLN A 187 4.58 -15.30 6.96
N VAL A 188 4.70 -14.32 6.07
CA VAL A 188 5.99 -13.66 5.86
C VAL A 188 6.11 -12.65 6.99
N ARG A 189 6.59 -13.13 8.13
CA ARG A 189 7.06 -12.22 9.18
C ARG A 189 8.39 -11.70 8.73
N ASN A 190 8.41 -10.42 8.42
CA ASN A 190 9.66 -9.74 8.27
C ASN A 190 10.43 -9.80 9.58
N GLN A 191 11.71 -10.13 9.50
CA GLN A 191 12.61 -10.15 10.65
C GLN A 191 13.54 -8.94 10.67
N ASP A 192 13.53 -8.15 9.59
CA ASP A 192 14.30 -6.92 9.44
C ASP A 192 13.36 -5.81 8.99
N ALA A 193 12.97 -4.94 9.93
CA ALA A 193 12.07 -3.82 9.67
C ALA A 193 12.57 -2.85 8.57
N SER A 194 13.84 -2.93 8.15
CA SER A 194 14.40 -2.17 7.03
C SER A 194 14.13 -2.79 5.65
N LYS A 195 13.62 -4.03 5.58
CA LYS A 195 13.30 -4.74 4.34
C LYS A 195 11.81 -4.74 4.04
N ALA A 196 11.48 -5.00 2.78
CA ALA A 196 10.11 -5.26 2.38
C ALA A 196 9.69 -6.65 2.89
N VAL A 197 8.44 -6.74 3.33
CA VAL A 197 7.76 -8.00 3.69
C VAL A 197 7.59 -8.88 2.46
N PHE A 198 7.36 -8.27 1.29
CA PHE A 198 7.16 -8.99 0.04
C PHE A 198 7.75 -8.22 -1.14
N LEU A 199 8.37 -8.95 -2.08
CA LEU A 199 8.97 -8.43 -3.30
C LEU A 199 8.60 -9.33 -4.47
N ALA A 200 8.14 -8.74 -5.58
CA ALA A 200 7.98 -9.43 -6.85
C ALA A 200 8.89 -8.80 -7.90
N TYR A 201 9.59 -9.65 -8.65
CA TYR A 201 10.52 -9.27 -9.70
C TYR A 201 10.05 -9.75 -11.06
N GLY A 202 10.37 -9.00 -12.10
CA GLY A 202 10.25 -9.45 -13.49
C GLY A 202 11.35 -10.42 -13.89
N THR A 203 11.27 -10.93 -15.13
CA THR A 203 12.26 -11.86 -15.71
C THR A 203 13.67 -11.27 -15.83
N GLU A 204 13.79 -9.94 -15.77
CA GLU A 204 15.05 -9.19 -15.83
C GLU A 204 15.47 -8.62 -14.45
N ALA A 205 14.90 -9.15 -13.36
CA ALA A 205 15.20 -8.74 -11.99
C ALA A 205 14.85 -7.27 -11.64
N PHE A 206 13.95 -6.62 -12.39
CA PHE A 206 13.33 -5.35 -11.98
C PHE A 206 12.19 -5.59 -10.99
N GLU A 207 12.12 -4.80 -9.91
CA GLU A 207 11.07 -4.89 -8.90
C GLU A 207 9.75 -4.33 -9.45
N LEU A 208 8.72 -5.17 -9.52
CA LEU A 208 7.40 -4.84 -10.06
C LEU A 208 6.42 -4.41 -8.97
N PHE A 209 6.55 -5.02 -7.78
CA PHE A 209 5.63 -4.86 -6.67
C PHE A 209 6.33 -5.11 -5.35
N ARG A 210 5.99 -4.32 -4.33
CA ARG A 210 6.45 -4.53 -2.96
C ARG A 210 5.42 -4.21 -1.90
N ILE A 211 5.63 -4.79 -0.73
CA ILE A 211 4.95 -4.42 0.53
C ILE A 211 6.02 -4.14 1.57
N ASN A 212 6.10 -2.91 2.07
CA ASN A 212 7.02 -2.50 3.14
C ASN A 212 6.51 -2.92 4.52
N GLU A 213 7.41 -2.95 5.51
CA GLU A 213 7.07 -3.23 6.92
C GLU A 213 6.01 -2.27 7.49
N ASN A 214 6.02 -1.01 7.04
CA ASN A 214 5.04 0.01 7.46
C ASN A 214 3.66 -0.14 6.77
N GLY A 215 3.49 -1.16 5.93
CA GLY A 215 2.28 -1.43 5.17
C GLY A 215 2.13 -0.64 3.86
N ASN A 216 3.13 0.14 3.46
CA ASN A 216 3.12 0.82 2.16
C ASN A 216 3.31 -0.20 1.04
N VAL A 217 2.48 -0.09 0.02
CA VAL A 217 2.51 -0.92 -1.19
C VAL A 217 3.07 -0.08 -2.34
N GLY A 218 4.13 -0.57 -2.97
CA GLY A 218 4.73 0.05 -4.16
C GLY A 218 4.45 -0.79 -5.41
N ILE A 219 4.02 -0.16 -6.50
CA ILE A 219 3.93 -0.76 -7.83
C ILE A 219 4.90 -0.02 -8.75
N ASN A 220 5.87 -0.74 -9.31
CA ASN A 220 6.96 -0.19 -10.12
C ASN A 220 7.78 0.91 -9.39
N THR A 221 7.79 0.88 -8.05
CA THR A 221 8.54 1.79 -7.18
C THR A 221 9.08 1.03 -5.98
N VAL A 222 10.34 1.30 -5.64
CA VAL A 222 11.03 0.69 -4.49
C VAL A 222 10.96 1.56 -3.24
N SER A 223 10.36 2.76 -3.32
CA SER A 223 10.32 3.73 -2.22
C SER A 223 8.93 4.36 -2.09
N PRO A 224 7.87 3.56 -1.82
CA PRO A 224 6.51 4.09 -1.75
C PRO A 224 6.35 5.08 -0.60
N THR A 225 5.97 6.33 -0.91
CA THR A 225 5.76 7.40 0.08
C THR A 225 4.35 7.37 0.67
N GLU A 226 3.40 6.79 -0.05
CA GLU A 226 2.01 6.61 0.35
C GLU A 226 1.64 5.14 0.56
N ARG A 227 0.48 4.89 1.18
CA ARG A 227 -0.01 3.52 1.43
C ARG A 227 -0.11 2.68 0.17
N LEU A 228 -0.45 3.30 -0.96
CA LEU A 228 -0.37 2.72 -2.28
C LEU A 228 0.28 3.76 -3.21
N ASP A 229 1.51 3.47 -3.63
CA ASP A 229 2.27 4.30 -4.55
C ASP A 229 2.47 3.54 -5.87
N VAL A 230 2.07 4.17 -6.97
CA VAL A 230 2.14 3.59 -8.31
C VAL A 230 2.98 4.52 -9.17
N ASN A 231 4.21 4.10 -9.48
CA ASN A 231 5.05 4.80 -10.45
C ASN A 231 4.64 4.41 -11.87
N GLY A 232 3.57 5.05 -12.34
CA GLY A 232 2.95 4.78 -13.63
C GLY A 232 1.48 5.19 -13.64
N LYS A 233 0.74 4.71 -14.64
CA LYS A 233 -0.70 4.99 -14.75
C LYS A 233 -1.51 3.92 -14.03
N ALA A 234 -2.36 4.34 -13.09
CA ALA A 234 -3.39 3.47 -12.51
C ALA A 234 -4.69 3.53 -13.33
N ARG A 235 -5.31 2.38 -13.59
CA ARG A 235 -6.65 2.30 -14.17
C ARG A 235 -7.60 1.60 -13.21
N VAL A 236 -8.57 2.32 -12.68
CA VAL A 236 -9.68 1.75 -11.90
C VAL A 236 -10.89 1.60 -12.82
N ARG A 237 -11.46 0.40 -12.90
CA ARG A 237 -12.62 0.09 -13.75
C ARG A 237 -13.88 -0.01 -12.89
N ASN A 238 -15.05 0.17 -13.52
CA ASN A 238 -16.36 0.00 -12.89
C ASN A 238 -16.60 0.93 -11.68
N LEU A 239 -16.15 2.18 -11.78
CA LEU A 239 -16.49 3.20 -10.78
C LEU A 239 -18.00 3.49 -10.82
N PRO A 240 -18.71 3.52 -9.67
CA PRO A 240 -20.13 3.82 -9.63
C PRO A 240 -20.40 5.27 -10.05
N VAL A 241 -21.55 5.50 -10.70
CA VAL A 241 -22.03 6.84 -11.04
C VAL A 241 -22.61 7.49 -9.78
N ASN A 242 -22.23 8.74 -9.51
CA ASN A 242 -22.75 9.48 -8.37
C ASN A 242 -24.30 9.56 -8.43
N GLY A 243 -24.97 9.21 -7.33
CA GLY A 243 -26.43 9.19 -7.24
C GLY A 243 -27.07 7.84 -7.54
N THR A 244 -26.27 6.81 -7.87
CA THR A 244 -26.75 5.42 -7.92
C THR A 244 -27.02 4.90 -6.51
N THR A 245 -27.99 4.01 -6.33
CA THR A 245 -28.36 3.44 -5.02
C THR A 245 -27.12 2.90 -4.29
N GLY A 246 -26.87 3.40 -3.08
CA GLY A 246 -25.71 3.01 -2.26
C GLY A 246 -24.40 3.75 -2.56
N PHE A 247 -24.40 4.71 -3.50
CA PHE A 247 -23.22 5.53 -3.79
C PHE A 247 -23.58 7.01 -3.99
N THR A 248 -23.19 7.84 -3.02
CA THR A 248 -23.27 9.30 -3.10
C THR A 248 -21.88 9.87 -2.88
N ALA A 249 -21.28 10.41 -3.94
CA ALA A 249 -20.01 11.11 -3.86
C ALA A 249 -20.21 12.46 -3.15
N THR A 250 -19.56 12.64 -2.01
CA THR A 250 -19.60 13.86 -1.18
C THR A 250 -18.32 14.69 -1.30
N LYS A 251 -17.31 14.18 -2.01
CA LYS A 251 -15.99 14.79 -2.18
C LYS A 251 -15.47 14.52 -3.59
N THR A 252 -14.76 15.49 -4.15
CA THR A 252 -13.98 15.31 -5.38
C THR A 252 -12.57 14.88 -5.00
N LEU A 253 -12.11 13.75 -5.56
CA LEU A 253 -10.72 13.32 -5.42
C LEU A 253 -9.84 14.21 -6.31
N VAL A 254 -8.74 14.69 -5.77
CA VAL A 254 -7.73 15.47 -6.48
C VAL A 254 -6.34 14.90 -6.16
N ALA A 255 -5.33 15.30 -6.91
CA ALA A 255 -3.94 14.98 -6.59
C ALA A 255 -3.11 16.27 -6.55
N ASP A 256 -2.09 16.29 -5.71
CA ASP A 256 -1.08 17.35 -5.72
C ASP A 256 -0.03 17.13 -6.84
N ASP A 257 0.96 18.02 -6.92
CA ASP A 257 2.03 17.94 -7.93
C ASP A 257 2.91 16.69 -7.79
N ASN A 258 2.88 16.01 -6.64
CA ASN A 258 3.59 14.75 -6.39
C ASN A 258 2.69 13.51 -6.62
N GLY A 259 1.43 13.69 -7.01
CA GLY A 259 0.48 12.62 -7.25
C GLY A 259 -0.20 12.06 -6.00
N VAL A 260 0.00 12.67 -4.82
CA VAL A 260 -0.65 12.25 -3.57
C VAL A 260 -2.12 12.63 -3.64
N VAL A 261 -3.00 11.64 -3.41
CA VAL A 261 -4.45 11.85 -3.53
C VAL A 261 -5.03 12.50 -2.28
N GLY A 262 -5.83 13.54 -2.50
CA GLY A 262 -6.54 14.27 -1.47
C GLY A 262 -7.98 14.54 -1.87
N VAL A 263 -8.67 15.37 -1.09
CA VAL A 263 -10.04 15.78 -1.37
C VAL A 263 -10.12 17.29 -1.45
N LEU A 264 -10.87 17.77 -2.42
CA LEU A 264 -11.07 19.20 -2.60
C LEU A 264 -12.13 19.71 -1.59
N ASN A 265 -11.73 20.63 -0.70
CA ASN A 265 -12.64 21.30 0.24
C ASN A 265 -12.90 22.74 -0.25
N GLY A 266 -13.74 22.89 -1.28
CA GLY A 266 -13.87 24.14 -2.02
C GLY A 266 -12.72 24.36 -3.01
N LEU A 267 -12.78 25.40 -3.85
CA LEU A 267 -11.72 25.68 -4.84
C LEU A 267 -10.40 26.09 -4.14
N PRO A 268 -9.22 25.74 -4.67
CA PRO A 268 -7.94 26.04 -4.02
C PRO A 268 -7.74 27.56 -3.83
N PRO A 269 -7.53 28.06 -2.59
CA PRO A 269 -7.22 29.46 -2.37
C PRO A 269 -5.91 29.84 -3.07
N GLY A 270 -5.92 30.85 -3.94
CA GLY A 270 -4.72 31.39 -4.60
C GLY A 270 -4.37 30.83 -5.98
N ALA A 271 -5.07 29.79 -6.48
CA ALA A 271 -4.89 29.30 -7.85
C ALA A 271 -5.51 30.23 -8.92
N TYR A 272 -6.38 31.16 -8.50
CA TYR A 272 -7.01 32.14 -9.37
C TYR A 272 -6.93 33.53 -8.73
N ASP A 273 -6.21 34.45 -9.38
CA ASP A 273 -6.27 35.89 -9.11
C ASP A 273 -7.55 36.51 -9.71
N GLY A 274 -8.70 35.84 -9.50
CA GLY A 274 -9.98 36.12 -10.14
C GLY A 274 -11.04 36.61 -9.17
N TYR A 275 -12.17 37.05 -9.71
CA TYR A 275 -13.32 37.48 -8.90
C TYR A 275 -14.32 36.34 -8.70
N ASN A 276 -14.76 36.14 -7.47
CA ASN A 276 -15.85 35.24 -7.12
C ASN A 276 -17.18 36.00 -7.09
N LEU A 277 -18.26 35.39 -7.59
CA LEU A 277 -19.62 35.89 -7.40
C LEU A 277 -20.05 35.60 -5.96
N THR A 278 -20.03 36.60 -5.09
CA THR A 278 -20.26 36.45 -3.64
C THR A 278 -21.68 36.80 -3.20
N ALA A 279 -22.40 37.56 -4.01
CA ALA A 279 -23.83 37.77 -3.84
C ALA A 279 -24.53 37.86 -5.20
N LEU A 280 -25.68 37.20 -5.31
CA LEU A 280 -26.55 37.21 -6.48
C LEU A 280 -27.99 37.37 -5.99
N GLN A 281 -28.70 38.36 -6.51
CA GLN A 281 -30.13 38.53 -6.26
C GLN A 281 -30.85 38.91 -7.54
N GLY A 282 -32.02 38.30 -7.75
CA GLY A 282 -32.97 38.71 -8.78
C GLY A 282 -33.99 39.71 -8.26
N TYR A 283 -34.89 40.11 -9.14
CA TYR A 283 -35.97 41.02 -8.81
C TYR A 283 -36.95 40.38 -7.82
N SER A 284 -37.38 41.19 -6.86
CA SER A 284 -38.50 40.88 -5.99
C SER A 284 -39.48 42.04 -5.99
N SER A 285 -40.72 41.77 -6.37
CA SER A 285 -41.80 42.76 -6.35
C SER A 285 -42.13 43.25 -4.94
N SER A 286 -41.75 42.51 -3.89
CA SER A 286 -42.01 42.89 -2.49
C SER A 286 -41.18 44.09 -2.01
N VAL A 287 -40.06 44.38 -2.69
CA VAL A 287 -39.15 45.50 -2.35
C VAL A 287 -39.06 46.54 -3.46
N ALA A 288 -39.80 46.33 -4.56
CA ALA A 288 -40.04 47.34 -5.57
C ALA A 288 -41.17 48.28 -5.11
N THR A 289 -41.06 49.56 -5.40
CA THR A 289 -42.12 50.52 -5.09
C THR A 289 -42.28 51.51 -6.22
N THR A 290 -43.49 51.56 -6.81
CA THR A 290 -43.86 52.63 -7.73
C THR A 290 -43.92 53.95 -6.98
N ARG A 291 -43.14 54.94 -7.44
CA ARG A 291 -43.13 56.30 -6.91
C ARG A 291 -43.93 57.20 -7.83
N SER A 292 -44.96 57.79 -7.26
CA SER A 292 -45.98 58.53 -7.98
C SER A 292 -45.98 59.98 -7.53
N PHE A 293 -45.95 60.91 -8.49
CA PHE A 293 -45.85 62.35 -8.21
C PHE A 293 -46.96 63.12 -8.92
N SER A 294 -47.50 64.15 -8.28
CA SER A 294 -48.48 65.05 -8.87
C SER A 294 -47.84 66.03 -9.86
N TYR A 295 -48.65 66.64 -10.71
CA TYR A 295 -48.19 67.66 -11.64
C TYR A 295 -47.48 68.81 -10.90
N SER A 296 -48.11 69.36 -9.85
CA SER A 296 -47.57 70.47 -9.06
C SER A 296 -46.23 70.16 -8.38
N GLN A 297 -45.97 68.91 -8.02
CA GLN A 297 -44.68 68.47 -7.50
C GLN A 297 -43.59 68.53 -8.57
N ILE A 298 -43.91 68.21 -9.82
CA ILE A 298 -42.94 68.05 -10.90
C ILE A 298 -42.68 69.35 -11.68
N VAL A 299 -43.64 70.27 -11.77
CA VAL A 299 -43.49 71.56 -12.48
C VAL A 299 -43.33 72.76 -11.55
N GLY A 300 -42.51 72.61 -10.51
CA GLY A 300 -42.43 73.54 -9.38
C GLY A 300 -41.61 74.80 -9.63
N THR A 301 -40.38 74.64 -10.12
CA THR A 301 -39.38 75.73 -10.21
C THR A 301 -39.10 76.05 -11.67
N VAL A 302 -39.15 77.31 -12.07
CA VAL A 302 -38.73 77.73 -13.43
C VAL A 302 -37.20 77.72 -13.49
N VAL A 303 -36.63 76.97 -14.45
CA VAL A 303 -35.17 76.92 -14.68
C VAL A 303 -34.78 77.85 -15.82
N LEU A 304 -35.50 77.76 -16.94
CA LEU A 304 -35.31 78.60 -18.12
C LEU A 304 -36.70 78.96 -18.65
N ALA A 305 -37.15 80.19 -18.39
CA ALA A 305 -38.45 80.66 -18.85
C ALA A 305 -38.48 80.81 -20.39
N PRO A 306 -39.62 80.52 -21.05
CA PRO A 306 -40.83 79.86 -20.55
C PRO A 306 -40.82 78.31 -20.58
N TRP A 307 -39.71 77.67 -20.95
CA TRP A 307 -39.74 76.30 -21.47
C TRP A 307 -39.46 75.20 -20.44
N LYS A 308 -38.60 75.45 -19.45
CA LYS A 308 -37.98 74.39 -18.64
C LYS A 308 -38.25 74.57 -17.15
N TYR A 309 -38.70 73.50 -16.53
CA TYR A 309 -39.11 73.46 -15.12
C TYR A 309 -38.44 72.30 -14.40
N SER A 310 -38.12 72.47 -13.12
CA SER A 310 -37.70 71.38 -12.24
C SER A 310 -38.77 71.07 -11.20
N PRO A 311 -38.77 69.86 -10.62
CA PRO A 311 -39.56 69.56 -9.43
C PRO A 311 -39.36 70.60 -8.32
N LEU A 312 -40.37 70.77 -7.47
CA LEU A 312 -40.23 71.60 -6.27
C LEU A 312 -39.07 71.07 -5.40
N SER A 313 -38.32 71.97 -4.78
CA SER A 313 -37.21 71.60 -3.88
C SER A 313 -37.66 70.76 -2.68
N SER A 314 -38.94 70.81 -2.32
CA SER A 314 -39.55 70.00 -1.26
C SER A 314 -39.86 68.56 -1.68
N VAL A 315 -39.74 68.20 -2.97
CA VAL A 315 -40.02 66.84 -3.45
C VAL A 315 -38.88 65.91 -3.08
N VAL A 316 -39.21 64.89 -2.29
CA VAL A 316 -38.29 63.82 -1.94
C VAL A 316 -38.50 62.64 -2.89
N PHE A 317 -37.45 62.29 -3.63
CA PHE A 317 -37.42 61.10 -4.48
C PHE A 317 -36.96 59.90 -3.67
N ASN A 318 -37.92 59.15 -3.11
CA ASN A 318 -37.64 57.91 -2.40
C ASN A 318 -37.22 56.78 -3.37
N PRO A 319 -36.48 55.76 -2.90
CA PRO A 319 -36.07 54.63 -3.73
C PRO A 319 -37.25 53.91 -4.38
N ILE A 320 -37.09 53.55 -5.65
CA ILE A 320 -38.01 52.68 -6.40
C ILE A 320 -37.72 51.19 -6.19
N TYR A 321 -36.54 50.88 -5.66
CA TYR A 321 -36.12 49.53 -5.33
C TYR A 321 -35.09 49.56 -4.19
N THR A 322 -35.21 48.64 -3.24
CA THR A 322 -34.27 48.48 -2.13
C THR A 322 -33.91 47.01 -1.97
N LEU A 323 -32.63 46.68 -1.89
CA LEU A 323 -32.18 45.33 -1.56
C LEU A 323 -31.08 45.36 -0.49
N TYR A 324 -30.91 44.23 0.18
CA TYR A 324 -29.86 44.04 1.19
C TYR A 324 -28.98 42.88 0.79
N PHE A 325 -27.66 43.04 0.91
CA PHE A 325 -26.72 41.97 0.60
C PHE A 325 -25.58 41.88 1.62
N ASN A 326 -25.00 40.68 1.71
CA ASN A 326 -23.83 40.42 2.55
C ASN A 326 -22.56 40.46 1.70
N SER A 327 -21.47 40.92 2.31
CA SER A 327 -20.13 40.87 1.70
C SER A 327 -19.39 39.67 2.28
N GLN A 328 -18.82 38.82 1.41
CA GLN A 328 -18.05 37.65 1.84
C GLN A 328 -16.57 37.98 2.08
N SER A 329 -16.16 39.22 1.79
CA SER A 329 -14.77 39.66 1.88
C SER A 329 -14.67 41.09 2.43
N THR A 330 -13.64 41.33 3.25
CA THR A 330 -13.19 42.69 3.60
C THR A 330 -12.18 43.23 2.59
N ASN A 331 -11.91 42.50 1.50
CA ASN A 331 -10.97 42.88 0.45
C ASN A 331 -11.49 44.14 -0.27
N PRO A 332 -10.64 45.16 -0.47
CA PRO A 332 -11.01 46.33 -1.24
C PRO A 332 -11.47 45.95 -2.65
N ASN A 333 -10.82 45.01 -3.35
CA ASN A 333 -11.09 44.76 -4.78
C ASN A 333 -12.45 44.07 -5.01
N SER A 334 -13.48 44.88 -5.21
CA SER A 334 -14.86 44.45 -5.43
C SER A 334 -15.50 45.30 -6.52
N PHE A 335 -16.38 44.71 -7.32
CA PHE A 335 -17.27 45.46 -8.20
C PHE A 335 -18.67 44.87 -8.16
N MET A 336 -19.67 45.70 -8.46
CA MET A 336 -21.03 45.24 -8.64
C MET A 336 -21.50 45.44 -10.07
N GLN A 337 -22.35 44.52 -10.52
CA GLN A 337 -23.12 44.66 -11.74
C GLN A 337 -24.61 44.73 -11.41
N ILE A 338 -25.30 45.71 -11.99
CA ILE A 338 -26.76 45.87 -11.87
C ILE A 338 -27.33 46.01 -13.26
N ASN A 339 -28.21 45.09 -13.66
CA ASN A 339 -29.08 45.29 -14.82
C ASN A 339 -30.44 45.70 -14.29
N LEU A 340 -30.89 46.90 -14.63
CA LEU A 340 -32.15 47.48 -14.19
C LEU A 340 -33.06 47.67 -15.39
N ASP A 341 -34.24 47.09 -15.34
CA ASP A 341 -35.36 47.48 -16.19
C ASP A 341 -36.29 48.39 -15.37
N TYR A 342 -36.67 49.51 -15.97
CA TYR A 342 -37.48 50.51 -15.28
C TYR A 342 -38.47 51.16 -16.24
N SER A 343 -39.56 51.65 -15.66
CA SER A 343 -40.56 52.39 -16.40
C SER A 343 -40.73 53.79 -15.86
N ILE A 344 -40.97 54.71 -16.80
CA ILE A 344 -41.45 56.06 -16.51
C ILE A 344 -42.77 56.21 -17.24
N ARG A 345 -43.86 56.30 -16.48
CA ARG A 345 -45.21 56.40 -17.02
C ARG A 345 -45.76 57.79 -16.79
N LEU A 346 -46.08 58.49 -17.87
CA LEU A 346 -46.84 59.73 -17.82
C LEU A 346 -48.34 59.38 -17.81
N ARG A 347 -49.12 60.02 -16.93
CA ARG A 347 -50.58 59.86 -16.85
C ARG A 347 -51.27 61.15 -17.29
N PRO A 348 -51.39 61.42 -18.60
CA PRO A 348 -52.17 62.55 -19.09
C PRO A 348 -53.67 62.31 -18.87
N ASN A 349 -54.46 63.38 -18.99
CA ASN A 349 -55.91 63.27 -18.98
C ASN A 349 -56.39 62.49 -20.22
N ASN A 350 -57.41 61.65 -20.07
CA ASN A 350 -58.05 60.92 -21.17
C ASN A 350 -57.11 60.08 -22.09
N ASN A 351 -55.89 59.75 -21.66
CA ASN A 351 -54.92 58.96 -22.44
C ASN A 351 -54.48 59.59 -23.78
N ASN A 352 -54.78 60.86 -24.03
CA ASN A 352 -54.51 61.51 -25.30
C ASN A 352 -53.09 62.10 -25.37
N THR A 353 -52.59 62.25 -26.59
CA THR A 353 -51.23 62.71 -26.91
C THR A 353 -51.10 64.22 -26.78
N PRO A 354 -50.08 64.74 -26.09
CA PRO A 354 -49.62 66.10 -26.33
C PRO A 354 -49.16 66.21 -27.80
N PRO A 355 -49.66 67.15 -28.61
CA PRO A 355 -49.27 67.32 -30.01
C PRO A 355 -47.85 67.87 -30.16
N ASN A 356 -47.25 68.40 -29.09
CA ASN A 356 -45.87 68.86 -29.03
C ASN A 356 -44.98 67.84 -28.30
N ALA A 357 -43.73 67.73 -28.73
CA ALA A 357 -42.73 66.90 -28.06
C ALA A 357 -42.66 67.25 -26.56
N THR A 358 -42.78 66.24 -25.69
CA THR A 358 -42.69 66.39 -24.24
C THR A 358 -41.59 65.47 -23.72
N TYR A 359 -40.73 65.95 -22.83
CA TYR A 359 -39.70 65.13 -22.20
C TYR A 359 -39.43 65.52 -20.76
N THR A 360 -38.82 64.57 -20.03
CA THR A 360 -38.17 64.81 -18.74
C THR A 360 -36.75 64.29 -18.78
N ILE A 361 -35.82 65.07 -18.22
CA ILE A 361 -34.49 64.64 -17.84
C ILE A 361 -34.59 64.03 -16.46
N TYR A 362 -33.91 62.91 -16.25
CA TYR A 362 -33.89 62.20 -14.97
C TYR A 362 -32.51 61.60 -14.71
N ASP A 363 -32.22 61.42 -13.42
CA ASP A 363 -31.07 60.67 -12.94
C ASP A 363 -31.54 59.33 -12.37
N ILE A 364 -30.81 58.27 -12.69
CA ILE A 364 -30.81 57.03 -11.93
C ILE A 364 -29.64 57.12 -10.96
N GLN A 365 -29.95 57.18 -9.66
CA GLN A 365 -28.94 57.15 -8.61
C GLN A 365 -28.93 55.76 -7.98
N VAL A 366 -27.75 55.16 -7.96
CA VAL A 366 -27.46 53.94 -7.21
C VAL A 366 -26.85 54.38 -5.89
N LEU A 367 -27.53 54.08 -4.79
CA LEU A 367 -27.09 54.39 -3.45
C LEU A 367 -26.68 53.12 -2.72
N LEU A 368 -25.54 53.17 -2.06
CA LEU A 368 -25.07 52.12 -1.17
C LEU A 368 -24.87 52.71 0.21
N ASN A 369 -25.53 52.14 1.22
CA ASN A 369 -25.49 52.60 2.61
C ASN A 369 -25.73 54.12 2.71
N ASN A 370 -26.77 54.61 2.03
CA ASN A 370 -27.18 56.02 1.93
C ASN A 370 -26.23 56.95 1.14
N SER A 371 -25.12 56.45 0.60
CA SER A 371 -24.20 57.23 -0.24
C SER A 371 -24.46 56.96 -1.73
N VAL A 372 -24.55 58.00 -2.55
CA VAL A 372 -24.64 57.84 -4.02
C VAL A 372 -23.30 57.35 -4.55
N ILE A 373 -23.27 56.14 -5.12
CA ILE A 373 -22.06 55.51 -5.68
C ILE A 373 -22.03 55.57 -7.20
N LYS A 374 -23.18 55.78 -7.85
CA LYS A 374 -23.27 55.99 -9.30
C LYS A 374 -24.48 56.83 -9.66
N THR A 375 -24.31 57.71 -10.63
CA THR A 375 -25.40 58.46 -11.25
C THR A 375 -25.36 58.26 -12.76
N TYR A 376 -26.52 58.00 -13.36
CA TYR A 376 -26.71 58.00 -14.80
C TYR A 376 -27.83 58.97 -15.17
N SER A 377 -27.54 59.96 -16.02
CA SER A 377 -28.53 60.92 -16.50
C SER A 377 -29.03 60.52 -17.88
N ALA A 378 -30.34 60.60 -18.07
CA ALA A 378 -30.99 60.33 -19.35
C ALA A 378 -32.22 61.23 -19.56
N THR A 379 -32.76 61.18 -20.76
CA THR A 379 -33.98 61.88 -21.14
C THR A 379 -35.04 60.86 -21.54
N SER A 380 -36.26 60.99 -21.02
CA SER A 380 -37.42 60.22 -21.45
C SER A 380 -38.35 61.17 -22.19
N SER A 381 -38.51 60.94 -23.49
CA SER A 381 -39.47 61.65 -24.33
C SER A 381 -40.78 60.85 -24.38
N PHE A 382 -41.91 61.51 -24.21
CA PHE A 382 -43.23 60.89 -24.15
C PHE A 382 -44.01 61.17 -25.44
N GLY A 383 -44.61 60.11 -25.98
CA GLY A 383 -45.71 60.18 -26.93
C GLY A 383 -47.06 60.04 -26.22
N SER A 384 -48.11 59.73 -26.98
CA SER A 384 -49.47 59.44 -26.52
C SER A 384 -49.52 58.57 -25.26
N GLY A 385 -49.92 59.13 -24.10
CA GLY A 385 -50.24 58.37 -22.87
C GLY A 385 -49.32 57.20 -22.49
N SER A 386 -48.03 57.25 -22.83
CA SER A 386 -47.21 56.03 -22.88
C SER A 386 -46.43 55.77 -21.60
N THR A 387 -46.39 54.50 -21.22
CA THR A 387 -45.35 53.98 -20.34
C THR A 387 -44.12 53.74 -21.18
N ASN A 388 -43.02 54.44 -20.87
CA ASN A 388 -41.74 54.16 -21.50
C ASN A 388 -40.98 53.16 -20.64
N TYR A 389 -40.64 52.02 -21.24
CA TYR A 389 -39.76 51.02 -20.64
C TYR A 389 -38.33 51.28 -21.09
N HIS A 390 -37.42 51.25 -20.14
CA HIS A 390 -36.00 51.50 -20.35
C HIS A 390 -35.21 50.41 -19.65
N ASN A 391 -33.96 50.23 -20.07
CA ASN A 391 -33.01 49.37 -19.40
C ASN A 391 -31.68 50.09 -19.17
N LYS A 392 -30.96 49.70 -18.13
CA LYS A 392 -29.62 50.19 -17.86
C LYS A 392 -28.77 49.15 -17.15
N ASN A 393 -27.61 48.86 -17.72
CA ASN A 393 -26.54 48.14 -17.05
C ASN A 393 -25.59 49.13 -16.34
N PHE A 394 -25.28 48.85 -15.09
CA PHE A 394 -24.28 49.50 -14.28
C PHE A 394 -23.17 48.52 -13.93
N ILE A 395 -21.93 48.90 -14.20
CA ILE A 395 -20.73 48.30 -13.62
C ILE A 395 -20.12 49.37 -12.72
N ILE A 396 -20.00 49.07 -11.43
CA ILE A 396 -19.54 50.01 -10.41
C ILE A 396 -18.37 49.37 -9.67
N ASP A 397 -17.21 50.00 -9.77
CA ASP A 397 -16.03 49.68 -8.97
C ASP A 397 -16.28 50.13 -7.52
N LEU A 398 -16.18 49.18 -6.59
CA LEU A 398 -16.38 49.39 -5.16
C LEU A 398 -15.05 49.40 -4.39
N SER A 399 -13.91 49.48 -5.09
CA SER A 399 -12.58 49.30 -4.46
C SER A 399 -12.22 50.32 -3.39
N SER A 400 -12.84 51.50 -3.43
CA SER A 400 -12.71 52.57 -2.45
C SER A 400 -13.96 52.75 -1.59
N ILE A 401 -14.96 51.86 -1.70
CA ILE A 401 -16.24 51.97 -1.02
C ILE A 401 -16.34 50.89 0.07
N PRO A 402 -16.42 51.26 1.35
CA PRO A 402 -16.52 50.29 2.44
C PRO A 402 -17.79 49.45 2.35
N LEU A 403 -17.64 48.13 2.42
CA LEU A 403 -18.73 47.17 2.56
C LEU A 403 -18.76 46.59 3.97
N ASN A 404 -19.95 46.54 4.56
CA ASN A 404 -20.18 45.81 5.80
C ASN A 404 -20.17 44.30 5.50
N SER A 405 -19.81 43.46 6.48
CA SER A 405 -19.90 42.01 6.32
C SER A 405 -21.34 41.52 6.08
N SER A 406 -22.33 42.26 6.57
CA SER A 406 -23.75 41.98 6.36
C SER A 406 -24.58 43.26 6.22
N ASN A 407 -25.79 43.12 5.69
CA ASN A 407 -26.80 44.18 5.63
C ASN A 407 -26.36 45.46 4.88
N ASN A 408 -25.56 45.32 3.81
CA ASN A 408 -25.33 46.44 2.91
C ASN A 408 -26.62 46.77 2.19
N LYS A 409 -27.08 48.02 2.30
CA LYS A 409 -28.33 48.48 1.71
C LYS A 409 -28.06 49.13 0.36
N LEU A 410 -28.57 48.53 -0.71
CA LEU A 410 -28.55 49.08 -2.06
C LEU A 410 -29.93 49.65 -2.41
N GLU A 411 -29.95 50.88 -2.87
CA GLU A 411 -31.18 51.59 -3.24
C GLU A 411 -31.05 52.18 -4.64
N ILE A 412 -32.10 52.03 -5.44
CA ILE A 412 -32.21 52.65 -6.76
C ILE A 412 -33.22 53.78 -6.65
N VAL A 413 -32.79 55.00 -6.98
CA VAL A 413 -33.64 56.20 -7.00
C VAL A 413 -33.73 56.71 -8.42
N LEU A 414 -34.96 56.85 -8.93
CA LEU A 414 -35.23 57.65 -10.13
C LEU A 414 -35.59 59.07 -9.71
N LYS A 415 -34.71 60.02 -10.01
CA LYS A 415 -34.86 61.42 -9.66
C LYS A 415 -35.13 62.24 -10.90
N LEU A 416 -36.32 62.84 -11.00
CA LEU A 416 -36.61 63.77 -12.10
C LEU A 416 -35.84 65.07 -11.86
N LYS A 417 -35.27 65.63 -12.93
CA LYS A 417 -34.49 66.88 -12.89
C LYS A 417 -35.24 68.01 -13.53
N ASP A 418 -35.26 68.02 -14.85
CA ASP A 418 -35.85 69.11 -15.60
C ASP A 418 -36.80 68.56 -16.64
N ASN A 419 -37.87 69.29 -16.91
CA ASN A 419 -38.91 68.87 -17.84
C ASN A 419 -39.50 70.09 -18.56
N ILE A 420 -40.29 69.80 -19.58
CA ILE A 420 -41.05 70.80 -20.35
C ILE A 420 -42.57 70.60 -20.21
N PHE A 421 -43.03 69.93 -19.15
CA PHE A 421 -44.44 69.57 -19.00
C PHE A 421 -45.35 70.82 -18.95
N LYS A 422 -44.95 71.85 -18.19
CA LYS A 422 -45.71 73.10 -18.04
C LYS A 422 -45.71 74.00 -19.27
N TYR A 423 -44.66 73.95 -20.07
CA TYR A 423 -44.67 74.63 -21.37
C TYR A 423 -45.82 74.13 -22.28
N ASN A 424 -46.27 72.89 -22.06
CA ASN A 424 -47.37 72.27 -22.79
C ASN A 424 -48.72 72.28 -22.02
N GLU A 425 -48.94 73.22 -21.08
CA GLU A 425 -50.19 73.36 -20.30
C GLU A 425 -51.21 74.29 -21.01
N GLY A 426 -52.40 73.81 -21.42
CA GLY A 426 -53.53 74.68 -21.81
C GLY A 426 -54.39 74.27 -23.02
N THR A 427 -55.68 74.60 -22.92
CA THR A 427 -56.86 74.07 -23.66
C THR A 427 -57.08 74.56 -25.09
N ALA A 428 -56.05 74.63 -25.93
CA ALA A 428 -56.29 74.86 -27.36
C ALA A 428 -55.57 73.91 -28.30
N ASN A 429 -54.50 73.23 -27.88
CA ASN A 429 -53.83 72.16 -28.64
C ASN A 429 -52.78 71.44 -27.76
N GLY A 430 -53.16 70.74 -26.69
CA GLY A 430 -52.26 69.79 -26.00
C GLY A 430 -52.54 69.46 -24.54
N GLU A 431 -52.67 68.17 -24.24
CA GLU A 431 -53.42 67.64 -23.09
C GLU A 431 -52.58 67.26 -21.86
N PHE A 432 -52.34 68.22 -20.96
CA PHE A 432 -52.05 67.93 -19.55
C PHE A 432 -53.12 68.56 -18.67
N ASN A 433 -53.70 67.79 -17.75
CA ASN A 433 -54.60 68.30 -16.72
C ASN A 433 -53.80 68.41 -15.41
N PRO A 434 -53.50 69.62 -14.92
CA PRO A 434 -52.82 69.82 -13.63
C PRO A 434 -53.47 69.09 -12.44
N GLY A 435 -54.75 68.72 -12.55
CA GLY A 435 -55.50 67.94 -11.56
C GLY A 435 -55.27 66.42 -11.57
N THR A 436 -54.56 65.83 -12.55
CA THR A 436 -54.25 64.39 -12.53
C THR A 436 -53.27 64.06 -11.42
N ASN A 437 -53.67 63.15 -10.51
CA ASN A 437 -52.83 62.66 -9.42
C ASN A 437 -52.96 61.12 -9.31
N PRO A 438 -51.87 60.36 -9.54
CA PRO A 438 -50.54 60.84 -9.90
C PRO A 438 -50.42 61.25 -11.37
N PHE A 439 -49.51 62.17 -11.64
CA PHE A 439 -49.17 62.66 -12.98
C PHE A 439 -48.05 61.83 -13.62
N ILE A 440 -47.07 61.39 -12.83
CA ILE A 440 -45.98 60.54 -13.30
C ILE A 440 -45.70 59.42 -12.30
N ASP A 441 -45.52 58.20 -12.82
CA ASP A 441 -45.05 57.05 -12.04
C ASP A 441 -43.64 56.65 -12.48
N LEU A 442 -42.81 56.33 -11.50
CA LEU A 442 -41.46 55.80 -11.65
C LEU A 442 -41.40 54.43 -10.99
N SER A 443 -40.98 53.39 -11.71
CA SER A 443 -40.94 52.03 -11.14
C SER A 443 -39.75 51.23 -11.67
N ALA A 444 -39.16 50.39 -10.82
CA ALA A 444 -38.33 49.26 -11.28
C ALA A 444 -39.27 48.13 -11.71
N THR A 445 -39.09 47.64 -12.94
CA THR A 445 -39.90 46.54 -13.50
C THR A 445 -39.16 45.21 -13.42
N ASP A 446 -37.84 45.23 -13.49
CA ASP A 446 -36.97 44.07 -13.26
C ASP A 446 -35.59 44.55 -12.78
N LEU A 447 -34.84 43.68 -12.11
CA LEU A 447 -33.50 43.95 -11.64
C LEU A 447 -32.72 42.64 -11.45
N SER A 448 -31.47 42.60 -11.92
CA SER A 448 -30.49 41.59 -11.52
C SER A 448 -29.30 42.27 -10.87
N PHE A 449 -28.91 41.80 -9.68
CA PHE A 449 -27.75 42.28 -8.93
C PHE A 449 -26.72 41.17 -8.76
N GLN A 450 -25.46 41.51 -9.03
CA GLN A 450 -24.31 40.64 -8.85
C GLN A 450 -23.20 41.39 -8.13
N LEU A 451 -22.63 40.79 -7.09
CA LEU A 451 -21.43 41.26 -6.40
C LEU A 451 -20.27 40.34 -6.69
N PHE A 452 -19.19 40.90 -7.19
CA PHE A 452 -17.95 40.20 -7.50
C PHE A 452 -16.86 40.69 -6.56
N GLN A 453 -16.21 39.76 -5.87
CA GLN A 453 -15.13 40.08 -4.92
C GLN A 453 -13.93 39.18 -5.17
N LYS A 454 -12.75 39.78 -5.10
CA LYS A 454 -11.49 39.08 -5.28
C LYS A 454 -11.10 38.27 -4.05
#